data_AF-A0A7J9D299-F1
#
_entry.id   AF-A0A7J9D299-F1
#
_cell.length_a   1.000
_cell.length_b   1.000
_cell.length_c   1.000
_cell.angle_alpha   90.00
_cell.angle_beta   90.00
_cell.angle_gamma   90.00
#
_symmetry.space_group_name_H-M   'P 1'
#
loop_
_entity.id
_entity.type
_entity.pdbx_description
1 polymer ?
#
loop_
_entity_poly.entity_id
_entity_poly.type
_entity_poly.pdbx_seq_one_letter_code
_entity_poly.pdbx_strand_id
1 'polypeptide(L)'
;MNMMLSYQLSIFRDFGGLFLKPLGLHPEYPFIHPLKVQFGEFPEELKWMFWYLTHLFYIGIEFFISDLQHFLTMAIQDEISPEMKNLATFFKWFYPLKQWADMIMFEFLKNTRV
;
A
#
# COMPACT_ATOMS: atom_id res chain seq x y z
N MET A 1 -14.80 -25.91 0.52
CA MET A 1 -14.21 -24.62 0.10
C MET A 1 -12.91 -24.44 0.86
N ASN A 2 -11.78 -24.18 0.19
CA ASN A 2 -10.49 -24.00 0.86
C ASN A 2 -10.58 -22.79 1.81
N MET A 3 -10.22 -22.95 3.08
CA MET A 3 -10.32 -21.91 4.11
C MET A 3 -9.61 -20.61 3.68
N MET A 4 -8.50 -20.73 2.94
CA MET A 4 -7.76 -19.60 2.38
C MET A 4 -8.54 -18.87 1.28
N LEU A 5 -9.28 -19.60 0.45
CA LEU A 5 -10.13 -19.03 -0.60
C LEU A 5 -11.33 -18.28 0.01
N SER A 6 -11.94 -18.84 1.06
CA SER A 6 -13.04 -18.22 1.78
C SER A 6 -12.63 -16.87 2.39
N TYR A 7 -11.44 -16.82 2.99
CA TYR A 7 -10.87 -15.60 3.59
C TYR A 7 -10.50 -14.56 2.52
N GLN A 8 -9.87 -14.98 1.41
CA GLN A 8 -9.59 -14.08 0.29
C GLN A 8 -10.88 -13.48 -0.29
N LEU A 9 -11.94 -14.29 -0.42
CA LEU A 9 -13.24 -13.83 -0.92
C LEU A 9 -13.94 -12.88 0.05
N SER A 10 -13.86 -13.08 1.36
CA SER A 10 -14.42 -12.13 2.33
C SER A 10 -13.69 -10.79 2.26
N ILE A 11 -12.35 -10.82 2.25
CA ILE A 11 -11.55 -9.59 2.14
C ILE A 11 -11.84 -8.85 0.83
N PHE A 12 -11.93 -9.58 -0.28
CA PHE A 12 -12.24 -8.96 -1.58
C PHE A 12 -13.67 -8.40 -1.64
N ARG A 13 -14.65 -9.11 -1.08
CA ARG A 13 -16.04 -8.63 -1.01
C ARG A 13 -16.15 -7.37 -0.15
N ASP A 14 -15.46 -7.36 0.99
CA ASP A 14 -15.63 -6.33 2.00
C ASP A 14 -14.73 -5.10 1.71
N PHE A 15 -13.59 -5.28 1.03
CA PHE A 15 -12.59 -4.22 0.81
C PHE A 15 -12.06 -4.11 -0.64
N GLY A 16 -12.36 -5.06 -1.52
CA GLY A 16 -11.76 -5.15 -2.86
C GLY A 16 -12.06 -3.96 -3.77
N GLY A 17 -13.22 -3.31 -3.61
CA GLY A 17 -13.56 -2.09 -4.34
C GLY A 17 -12.83 -0.82 -3.86
N LEU A 18 -12.31 -0.84 -2.63
CA LEU A 18 -11.71 0.33 -1.95
C LEU A 18 -10.18 0.35 -2.06
N PHE A 19 -9.51 -0.81 -2.07
CA PHE A 19 -8.04 -0.89 -1.95
C PHE A 19 -7.33 -1.64 -3.09
N LEU A 20 -8.06 -2.40 -3.91
CA LEU A 20 -7.47 -3.32 -4.88
C LEU A 20 -8.21 -3.22 -6.22
N LYS A 21 -8.16 -2.05 -6.86
CA LYS A 21 -8.47 -2.01 -8.30
C LYS A 21 -7.29 -2.67 -9.03
N PRO A 22 -7.48 -3.81 -9.72
CA PRO A 22 -6.47 -4.31 -10.62
C PRO A 22 -6.33 -3.27 -11.74
N LEU A 23 -5.25 -2.50 -11.71
CA LEU A 23 -4.81 -1.78 -12.89
C LEU A 23 -4.48 -2.87 -13.92
N GLY A 24 -5.01 -2.75 -15.14
CA GLY A 24 -4.76 -3.74 -16.19
C GLY A 24 -3.27 -4.04 -16.30
N LEU A 25 -2.94 -5.31 -16.60
CA LEU A 25 -1.56 -5.76 -16.79
C LEU A 25 -0.84 -4.76 -17.71
N HIS A 26 0.16 -4.04 -17.18
CA HIS A 26 0.97 -3.16 -18.01
C HIS A 26 1.68 -4.04 -19.05
N PRO A 27 1.61 -3.74 -20.37
CA PRO A 27 2.12 -4.64 -21.41
C PRO A 27 3.60 -5.00 -21.25
N GLU A 28 4.38 -4.10 -20.67
CA GLU A 28 5.82 -4.28 -20.41
C GLU A 28 6.11 -5.05 -19.10
N TYR A 29 5.12 -5.16 -18.20
CA TYR A 29 5.27 -5.83 -16.90
C TYR A 29 4.08 -6.76 -16.62
N PRO A 30 3.87 -7.80 -17.44
CA PRO A 30 2.71 -8.71 -17.33
C PRO A 30 2.72 -9.58 -16.06
N PHE A 31 3.81 -9.55 -15.29
CA PHE A 31 3.98 -10.28 -14.03
C PHE A 31 3.87 -9.37 -12.79
N ILE A 32 3.76 -8.05 -12.98
CA ILE A 32 3.55 -7.11 -11.88
C ILE A 32 2.05 -6.92 -11.71
N HIS A 33 1.57 -7.11 -10.48
CA HIS A 33 0.19 -6.81 -10.12
C HIS A 33 0.13 -5.39 -9.55
N PRO A 34 -0.25 -4.38 -10.35
CA PRO A 34 -0.40 -3.01 -9.87
C PRO A 34 -1.64 -2.89 -8.97
N LEU A 35 -1.40 -2.46 -7.73
CA LEU A 35 -2.43 -2.20 -6.73
C LEU A 35 -2.45 -0.71 -6.41
N LYS A 36 -3.64 -0.11 -6.40
CA LYS A 36 -3.81 1.28 -5.99
C LYS A 36 -4.31 1.35 -4.55
N VAL A 37 -3.46 1.81 -3.64
CA VAL A 37 -3.84 1.98 -2.24
C VAL A 37 -4.57 3.32 -2.08
N GLN A 38 -5.77 3.26 -1.49
CA GLN A 38 -6.46 4.43 -0.98
C GLN A 38 -6.15 4.56 0.51
N PHE A 39 -5.86 5.77 0.98
CA PHE A 39 -5.60 6.02 2.41
C PHE A 39 -6.94 6.11 3.14
N GLY A 40 -7.35 4.99 3.73
CA GLY A 40 -8.55 4.83 4.56
C GLY A 40 -8.32 3.71 5.58
N GLU A 41 -9.38 3.23 6.25
CA GLU A 41 -9.26 2.19 7.28
C GLU A 41 -8.45 0.97 6.77
N PHE A 42 -7.33 0.66 7.44
CA PHE A 42 -6.45 -0.44 7.08
C PHE A 42 -6.49 -1.55 8.14
N PRO A 43 -7.51 -2.41 8.11
CA PRO A 43 -7.67 -3.47 9.11
C PRO A 43 -6.49 -4.45 9.11
N GLU A 44 -6.34 -5.16 10.21
CA GLU A 44 -5.22 -6.08 10.42
C GLU A 44 -5.18 -7.21 9.38
N GLU A 45 -6.34 -7.64 8.93
CA GLU A 45 -6.50 -8.66 7.90
C GLU A 45 -5.85 -8.26 6.57
N LEU A 46 -5.93 -6.96 6.22
CA LEU A 46 -5.28 -6.42 5.01
C LEU A 46 -3.76 -6.41 5.18
N LYS A 47 -3.23 -6.10 6.36
CA LYS A 47 -1.79 -6.17 6.65
C LYS A 47 -1.23 -7.56 6.35
N TRP A 48 -1.88 -8.61 6.83
CA TRP A 48 -1.44 -9.99 6.60
C TRP A 48 -1.62 -10.44 5.15
N MET A 49 -2.69 -9.99 4.49
CA MET A 49 -2.86 -10.25 3.06
C MET A 49 -1.76 -9.58 2.22
N PHE A 50 -1.43 -8.31 2.49
CA PHE A 50 -0.36 -7.61 1.78
C PHE A 50 1.01 -8.24 2.03
N TRP A 51 1.26 -8.72 3.25
CA TRP A 51 2.45 -9.52 3.54
C TRP A 51 2.53 -10.77 2.64
N TYR A 52 1.45 -11.56 2.63
CA TYR A 52 1.37 -12.79 1.84
C TYR A 52 1.55 -12.52 0.34
N LEU A 53 0.89 -11.48 -0.17
CA LEU A 53 0.95 -11.08 -1.57
C LEU A 53 2.36 -10.64 -1.96
N THR A 54 3.00 -9.78 -1.17
CA THR A 54 4.37 -9.30 -1.45
C THR A 54 5.43 -10.38 -1.25
N HIS A 55 5.12 -11.44 -0.50
CA HIS A 55 5.99 -12.61 -0.36
C HIS A 55 5.94 -13.55 -1.57
N LEU A 56 4.79 -13.69 -2.23
CA LEU A 56 4.60 -14.64 -3.34
C LEU A 56 4.69 -14.01 -4.73
N PHE A 57 4.41 -12.72 -4.85
CA PHE A 57 4.29 -12.06 -6.14
C PHE A 57 5.15 -10.79 -6.19
N TYR A 58 5.58 -10.44 -7.40
CA TYR A 58 6.08 -9.10 -7.68
C TYR A 58 4.89 -8.13 -7.76
N ILE A 59 4.86 -7.16 -6.84
CA ILE A 59 3.74 -6.22 -6.71
C ILE A 59 4.25 -4.81 -6.89
N GLY A 60 3.56 -4.05 -7.75
CA GLY A 60 3.70 -2.62 -7.84
C GLY A 60 2.58 -1.98 -7.02
N ILE A 61 2.90 -1.04 -6.15
CA ILE A 61 1.89 -0.30 -5.39
C ILE A 61 1.94 1.15 -5.84
N GLU A 62 0.82 1.62 -6.38
CA GLU A 62 0.62 3.00 -6.78
C GLU A 62 0.00 3.80 -5.62
N PHE A 63 0.54 4.99 -5.39
CA PHE A 63 0.03 5.94 -4.40
C PHE A 63 -0.20 7.29 -5.05
N PHE A 64 -1.20 8.03 -4.55
CA PHE A 64 -1.25 9.47 -4.75
C PHE A 64 -0.20 10.12 -3.84
N ILE A 65 0.71 10.90 -4.44
CA ILE A 65 1.88 11.45 -3.73
C ILE A 65 1.46 12.35 -2.55
N SER A 66 0.44 13.20 -2.74
CA SER A 66 -0.08 14.08 -1.69
C SER A 66 -0.53 13.31 -0.45
N ASP A 67 -1.27 12.22 -0.69
CA ASP A 67 -1.89 11.43 0.38
C ASP A 67 -0.81 10.63 1.11
N LEU A 68 0.16 10.08 0.38
CA LEU A 68 1.29 9.37 0.94
C LEU A 68 2.19 10.31 1.77
N GLN A 69 2.44 11.54 1.30
CA GLN A 69 3.18 12.55 2.07
C GLN A 69 2.46 12.91 3.37
N HIS A 70 1.15 13.15 3.29
CA HIS A 70 0.34 13.44 4.47
C HIS A 70 0.39 12.28 5.47
N PHE A 71 0.14 11.06 5.00
CA PHE A 71 0.20 9.85 5.81
C PHE A 71 1.57 9.68 6.51
N LEU A 72 2.67 9.81 5.78
CA LEU A 72 4.02 9.63 6.34
C LEU A 72 4.33 10.69 7.39
N THR A 73 3.92 11.94 7.17
CA THR A 73 4.09 13.03 8.14
C THR A 73 3.40 12.69 9.47
N MET A 74 2.10 12.35 9.39
CA MET A 74 1.30 11.95 10.55
C MET A 74 1.89 10.70 11.22
N ALA A 75 2.33 9.71 10.44
CA ALA A 75 2.83 8.43 10.96
C ALA A 75 4.19 8.58 11.66
N ILE A 76 5.04 9.51 11.21
CA ILE A 76 6.33 9.81 11.85
C ILE A 76 6.11 10.55 13.18
N GLN A 77 5.06 11.37 13.26
CA GLN A 77 4.66 12.10 14.47
C GLN A 77 3.82 11.25 15.44
N ASP A 78 3.49 10.01 15.08
CA ASP A 78 2.60 9.10 15.81
C ASP A 78 1.16 9.65 16.00
N GLU A 79 0.71 10.47 15.04
CA GLU A 79 -0.61 11.11 15.04
C GLU A 79 -1.63 10.40 14.13
N ILE A 80 -1.30 9.21 13.63
CA ILE A 80 -2.22 8.39 12.81
C ILE A 80 -3.24 7.64 13.66
N SER A 81 -4.42 7.37 13.08
CA SER A 81 -5.43 6.56 13.73
C SER A 81 -4.92 5.13 14.01
N PRO A 82 -5.49 4.43 15.02
CA PRO A 82 -5.11 3.04 15.34
C PRO A 82 -5.16 2.10 14.13
N GLU A 83 -6.16 2.26 13.26
CA GLU A 83 -6.36 1.45 12.05
C GLU A 83 -5.21 1.67 11.05
N MET A 84 -4.71 2.90 10.94
CA MET A 84 -3.61 3.25 10.04
C MET A 84 -2.24 2.76 10.53
N LYS A 85 -2.12 2.34 11.80
CA LYS A 85 -0.86 1.75 12.33
C LYS A 85 -0.48 0.45 11.63
N ASN A 86 -1.47 -0.30 11.13
CA ASN A 86 -1.21 -1.49 10.33
C ASN A 86 -0.58 -1.14 8.98
N LEU A 87 -1.06 -0.08 8.31
CA LEU A 87 -0.45 0.42 7.08
C LEU A 87 0.98 0.90 7.36
N ALA A 88 1.19 1.66 8.44
CA ALA A 88 2.53 2.10 8.84
C ALA A 88 3.48 0.93 9.12
N THR A 89 2.97 -0.16 9.69
CA THR A 89 3.72 -1.40 9.90
C THR A 89 4.10 -2.05 8.56
N PHE A 90 3.16 -2.12 7.61
CA PHE A 90 3.43 -2.61 6.26
C PHE A 90 4.56 -1.83 5.58
N PHE A 91 4.53 -0.49 5.60
CA PHE A 91 5.62 0.33 5.03
C PHE A 91 6.98 0.06 5.70
N LYS A 92 6.98 -0.12 7.02
CA LYS A 92 8.19 -0.43 7.82
C LYS A 92 8.82 -1.78 7.50
N TRP A 93 8.11 -2.70 6.84
CA TRP A 93 8.72 -3.96 6.38
C TRP A 93 9.73 -3.76 5.25
N PHE A 94 9.59 -2.68 4.48
CA PHE A 94 10.49 -2.37 3.36
C PHE A 94 11.58 -1.38 3.79
N TYR A 95 11.17 -0.24 4.34
CA TYR A 95 12.08 0.83 4.79
C TYR A 95 11.51 1.57 5.99
N PRO A 96 12.36 2.18 6.85
CA PRO A 96 11.90 3.11 7.88
C PRO A 96 11.05 4.24 7.28
N LEU A 97 10.02 4.69 8.01
CA LEU A 97 9.10 5.74 7.51
C LEU A 97 9.81 7.05 7.14
N LYS A 98 10.86 7.43 7.87
CA LYS A 98 11.67 8.61 7.54
C LYS A 98 12.35 8.46 6.17
N GLN A 99 12.89 7.28 5.88
CA GLN A 99 13.49 6.99 4.59
C GLN A 99 12.44 7.02 3.46
N TRP A 100 11.22 6.54 3.71
CA TRP A 100 10.10 6.70 2.77
C TRP A 100 9.82 8.18 2.47
N ALA A 101 9.76 9.03 3.50
CA ALA A 101 9.54 10.46 3.33
C ALA A 101 10.66 11.13 2.52
N ASP A 102 11.92 10.76 2.78
CA ASP A 102 13.09 11.27 2.05
C ASP A 102 13.03 10.90 0.56
N MET A 103 12.67 9.64 0.23
CA MET A 103 12.54 9.18 -1.15
C MET A 103 11.47 9.96 -1.93
N ILE A 104 10.32 10.24 -1.29
CA ILE A 104 9.25 11.00 -1.94
C ILE A 104 9.64 12.46 -2.12
N MET A 105 10.28 13.06 -1.12
CA MET A 105 10.77 14.43 -1.21
C MET A 105 11.78 14.59 -2.34
N PHE A 106 12.69 13.62 -2.50
CA PHE A 106 13.64 13.58 -3.60
C PHE A 106 12.95 13.54 -4.97
N GLU A 107 11.97 12.64 -5.16
CA GLU A 107 11.22 12.55 -6.43
C GLU A 107 10.41 13.82 -6.72
N PHE A 108 9.82 14.45 -5.70
CA PHE A 108 9.12 15.72 -5.85
C PHE A 108 10.06 16.85 -6.32
N LEU A 109 11.25 16.96 -5.71
CA LEU A 109 12.25 17.97 -6.09
C LEU A 109 12.81 17.74 -7.50
N LYS A 110 12.90 16.49 -7.93
CA LYS A 110 13.33 16.14 -9.28
C LYS A 110 12.30 16.55 -10.33
N ASN A 111 11.02 16.32 -10.07
CA ASN A 111 9.93 16.61 -11.02
C ASN A 111 9.55 18.10 -11.10
N THR A 112 9.98 18.92 -10.14
CA THR A 112 9.71 20.39 -10.10
C THR A 112 10.85 21.23 -10.70
N ARG A 113 11.99 20.62 -11.05
CA ARG A 113 13.14 21.29 -11.70
C ARG A 113 13.12 21.20 -13.24
N VAL A 114 12.01 20.75 -13.82
CA VAL A 114 11.74 20.72 -15.27
C VAL A 114 10.79 21.86 -15.60
#